data_AF-A0A9P5ND60-F1
#
_entry.id   AF-A0A9P5ND60-F1
#
_cell.length_a   1.000
_cell.length_b   1.000
_cell.length_c   1.000
_cell.angle_alpha   90.00
_cell.angle_beta   90.00
_cell.angle_gamma   90.00
#
_symmetry.space_group_name_H-M   'P 1'
#
loop_
_entity.id
_entity.type
_entity.pdbx_description
1 polymer ?
#
loop_
_entity_poly.entity_id
_entity_poly.type
_entity_poly.pdbx_seq_one_letter_code
_entity_poly.pdbx_strand_id
1 'polypeptide(L)'
;MSIHQTSMEWGIMNYDGKSEGFSRPGDSGSIIAGIRSRIGGMLTGGAGKMKAWDMTYATPWWWLLECIKANGFPDTHLDVL
;
A
#
# COMPACT_ATOMS: atom_id res chain seq x y z
N MET A 1 -15.39 20.61 14.13
CA MET A 1 -15.07 20.50 12.69
C MET A 1 -14.73 19.03 12.43
N SER A 2 -15.62 18.24 11.82
CA SER A 2 -15.28 16.87 11.40
C SER A 2 -14.47 16.99 10.11
N ILE A 3 -13.17 16.72 10.19
CA ILE A 3 -12.34 16.56 8.99
C ILE A 3 -12.64 15.17 8.43
N HIS A 4 -13.54 15.12 7.45
CA HIS A 4 -13.73 13.91 6.64
C HIS A 4 -12.51 13.75 5.73
N GLN A 5 -11.64 12.81 6.09
CA GLN A 5 -10.52 12.39 5.25
C GLN A 5 -10.89 11.08 4.57
N THR A 6 -10.92 11.09 3.24
CA THR A 6 -11.11 9.90 2.43
C THR A 6 -9.75 9.23 2.23
N SER A 7 -9.62 7.97 2.66
CA SER A 7 -8.48 7.11 2.29
C SER A 7 -8.88 6.19 1.15
N MET A 8 -7.94 5.89 0.25
CA MET A 8 -8.11 4.90 -0.80
C MET A 8 -7.15 3.73 -0.55
N GLU A 9 -7.68 2.51 -0.55
CA GLU A 9 -6.90 1.30 -0.30
C GLU A 9 -7.25 0.19 -1.30
N TRP A 10 -6.23 -0.55 -1.71
CA TRP A 10 -6.36 -1.84 -2.39
C TRP A 10 -6.30 -2.96 -1.36
N GLY A 11 -7.22 -3.92 -1.49
CA GLY A 11 -7.10 -5.22 -0.82
C GLY A 11 -6.20 -6.15 -1.62
N ILE A 12 -5.16 -6.67 -0.99
CA ILE A 12 -4.24 -7.66 -1.54
C ILE A 12 -4.48 -8.96 -0.79
N MET A 13 -5.08 -9.91 -1.50
CA MET A 13 -5.38 -11.24 -0.98
C MET A 13 -4.35 -12.24 -1.51
N ASN A 14 -3.94 -13.16 -0.64
CA ASN A 14 -3.13 -14.32 -1.02
C ASN A 14 -3.86 -15.19 -2.07
N TYR A 15 -3.09 -15.77 -2.99
CA TYR A 15 -3.63 -16.64 -4.03
C TYR A 15 -4.17 -17.96 -3.46
N ASP A 16 -3.48 -18.55 -2.48
CA ASP A 16 -3.87 -19.81 -1.85
C ASP A 16 -3.66 -19.79 -0.34
N GLY A 17 -4.34 -20.71 0.36
CA GLY A 17 -4.24 -20.82 1.83
C GLY A 17 -2.95 -21.45 2.37
N LYS A 18 -2.06 -21.91 1.50
CA LYS A 18 -0.81 -22.58 1.90
C LYS A 18 0.34 -21.59 2.01
N SER A 19 0.30 -20.53 1.20
CA SER A 19 1.29 -19.45 1.17
C SER A 19 1.35 -18.71 2.51
N GLU A 20 2.52 -18.19 2.87
CA GLU A 20 2.65 -17.25 3.99
C GLU A 20 1.87 -15.95 3.70
N GLY A 21 1.65 -15.15 4.75
CA GLY A 21 1.05 -13.83 4.60
C GLY A 21 1.90 -12.94 3.71
N PHE A 22 1.25 -12.05 2.97
CA PHE A 22 1.94 -11.12 2.08
C PHE A 22 2.79 -10.11 2.85
N SER A 23 2.39 -9.79 4.10
CA SER A 23 3.09 -8.86 4.98
C SER A 23 2.99 -9.28 6.45
N ARG A 24 3.77 -8.62 7.32
CA ARG A 24 3.82 -8.84 8.77
C ARG A 24 3.81 -7.52 9.54
N PRO A 25 3.51 -7.55 10.86
CA PRO A 25 3.65 -6.37 11.71
C PRO A 25 5.06 -5.78 11.60
N GLY A 26 5.14 -4.47 11.31
CA GLY A 26 6.40 -3.77 11.06
C GLY A 26 6.63 -3.39 9.60
N ASP A 27 5.92 -4.02 8.65
CA ASP A 27 6.10 -3.72 7.22
C ASP A 27 5.35 -2.45 6.75
N SER A 28 4.52 -1.85 7.61
CA SER A 28 3.77 -0.61 7.31
C SER A 28 4.70 0.51 6.84
N GLY A 29 4.29 1.22 5.77
CA GLY A 29 5.09 2.24 5.11
C GLY A 29 5.99 1.71 3.99
N SER A 30 6.13 0.39 3.85
CA SER A 30 6.90 -0.21 2.75
C SER A 30 6.22 0.00 1.40
N ILE A 31 7.05 0.07 0.35
CA ILE A 31 6.57 0.12 -1.04
C ILE A 31 6.34 -1.29 -1.58
N ILE A 32 5.18 -1.49 -2.20
CA ILE A 32 4.87 -2.68 -2.98
C ILE A 32 5.31 -2.45 -4.42
N ALA A 33 6.28 -3.23 -4.86
CA ALA A 33 6.78 -3.23 -6.23
C ALA A 33 6.20 -4.40 -7.04
N GLY A 34 5.71 -4.11 -8.24
CA GLY A 34 5.33 -5.13 -9.22
C GLY A 34 6.53 -5.68 -9.99
N ILE A 35 6.33 -6.82 -10.65
CA ILE A 35 7.37 -7.56 -11.43
C ILE A 35 8.07 -6.76 -12.55
N ARG A 36 7.58 -5.57 -12.90
CA ARG A 36 8.17 -4.67 -13.90
C ARG A 36 8.81 -3.43 -13.27
N SER A 37 9.26 -3.53 -12.02
CA SER A 37 9.84 -2.42 -11.25
C SER A 37 8.93 -1.20 -11.14
N ARG A 38 7.60 -1.43 -11.12
CA ARG A 38 6.60 -0.36 -10.99
C ARG A 38 6.05 -0.35 -9.57
N ILE A 39 5.89 0.84 -9.00
CA ILE A 39 5.26 1.01 -7.69
C ILE A 39 3.76 0.75 -7.83
N GLY A 40 3.26 -0.22 -7.07
CA GLY A 40 1.83 -0.46 -6.93
C GLY A 40 1.22 0.47 -5.88
N GLY A 41 1.78 0.47 -4.68
CA GLY A 41 1.26 1.25 -3.56
C GLY A 41 2.15 1.19 -2.33
N MET A 42 1.73 1.90 -1.29
CA MET A 42 2.35 1.89 0.03
C MET A 42 1.52 1.02 0.97
N LEU A 43 2.15 0.09 1.66
CA LEU A 43 1.49 -0.80 2.61
C LEU A 43 1.01 0.00 3.82
N THR A 44 -0.28 -0.07 4.13
CA THR A 44 -0.89 0.61 5.28
C THR A 44 -1.08 -0.34 6.45
N GLY A 45 -1.48 -1.58 6.18
CA GLY A 45 -1.62 -2.61 7.22
C GLY A 45 -2.13 -3.94 6.68
N GLY A 46 -2.63 -4.77 7.59
CA GLY A 46 -3.21 -6.07 7.24
C GLY A 46 -4.16 -6.55 8.32
N ALA A 47 -5.05 -7.47 7.96
CA ALA A 47 -5.98 -8.12 8.89
C ALA A 47 -5.39 -9.38 9.55
N GLY A 48 -4.17 -9.76 9.14
CA GLY A 48 -3.49 -10.98 9.55
C GLY A 48 -3.99 -12.23 8.81
N LYS A 49 -3.28 -13.34 9.02
CA LYS A 49 -3.54 -14.61 8.35
C LYS A 49 -4.55 -15.46 9.13
N MET A 50 -5.68 -15.76 8.51
CA MET A 50 -6.57 -16.87 8.87
C MET A 50 -6.13 -18.17 8.18
N LYS A 51 -6.76 -19.30 8.51
CA LYS A 51 -6.37 -20.66 8.02
C LYS A 51 -6.09 -20.75 6.52
N ALA A 52 -6.78 -19.97 5.68
CA ALA A 52 -6.59 -19.97 4.24
C ALA A 52 -6.52 -18.59 3.58
N TRP A 53 -6.72 -17.51 4.34
CA TRP A 53 -6.86 -16.17 3.80
C TRP A 53 -6.01 -15.20 4.60
N ASP A 54 -5.23 -14.42 3.89
CA ASP A 54 -4.48 -13.28 4.39
C ASP A 54 -4.90 -12.05 3.59
N MET A 55 -5.01 -10.91 4.28
CA MET A 55 -5.41 -9.65 3.67
C MET A 55 -4.42 -8.56 4.07
N THR A 56 -3.79 -7.95 3.08
CA THR A 56 -2.98 -6.76 3.21
C THR A 56 -3.69 -5.59 2.54
N TYR A 57 -3.56 -4.39 3.13
CA TYR A 57 -4.09 -3.15 2.60
C TYR A 57 -2.95 -2.24 2.16
N ALA A 58 -3.13 -1.59 1.02
CA ALA A 58 -2.15 -0.65 0.48
C ALA A 58 -2.82 0.57 -0.14
N THR A 59 -2.29 1.76 0.15
CA THR A 59 -2.69 2.97 -0.55
C THR A 59 -2.06 2.99 -1.95
N PRO A 60 -2.85 3.12 -3.02
CA PRO A 60 -2.32 3.14 -4.39
C PRO A 60 -1.35 4.30 -4.61
N TRP A 61 -0.22 4.04 -5.26
CA TRP A 61 0.83 5.06 -5.40
C TRP A 61 0.40 6.27 -6.21
N TRP A 62 -0.36 6.07 -7.28
CA TRP A 62 -0.85 7.17 -8.12
C TRP A 62 -1.72 8.15 -7.32
N TRP A 63 -2.58 7.64 -6.42
CA TRP A 63 -3.41 8.45 -5.54
C TRP A 63 -2.58 9.11 -4.44
N LEU A 64 -1.68 8.36 -3.81
CA LEU A 64 -0.79 8.87 -2.77
C LEU A 64 0.10 10.01 -3.30
N LEU A 65 0.62 9.89 -4.52
CA LEU A 65 1.45 10.91 -5.14
C LEU A 65 0.68 12.22 -5.36
N GLU A 66 -0.59 12.15 -5.77
CA GLU A 66 -1.45 13.33 -5.87
C GLU A 66 -1.64 13.99 -4.49
N CYS A 67 -1.88 13.21 -3.45
CA CYS A 67 -1.99 13.73 -2.08
C CYS A 67 -0.69 14.37 -1.58
N ILE A 68 0.47 13.76 -1.84
CA ILE A 68 1.79 14.31 -1.47
C ILE A 68 2.00 15.67 -2.15
N LYS A 69 1.72 15.74 -3.46
CA LYS A 69 1.84 16.97 -4.24
C LYS A 69 0.91 18.07 -3.74
N ALA A 70 -0.35 17.72 -3.45
CA ALA A 70 -1.33 18.65 -2.91
C ALA A 70 -0.96 19.16 -1.50
N ASN A 71 -0.22 18.37 -0.72
CA ASN A 71 0.17 18.68 0.67
C ASN A 71 1.56 19.34 0.80
N GLY A 72 2.01 20.07 -0.23
CA GLY A 72 3.19 20.94 -0.13
C GLY A 72 4.47 20.38 -0.75
N PHE A 73 4.38 19.27 -1.48
CA PHE A 73 5.52 18.72 -2.22
C PHE A 73 5.23 18.57 -3.73
N PRO A 74 4.93 19.67 -4.45
CA PRO A 74 4.50 19.62 -5.86
C PRO A 74 5.55 18.99 -6.79
N ASP A 75 6.83 19.16 -6.48
CA ASP A 75 7.96 18.70 -7.28
C ASP A 75 8.48 17.30 -6.86
N THR A 76 7.75 16.57 -6.01
CA THR A 76 8.13 15.20 -5.66
C THR A 76 8.18 14.31 -6.90
N HIS A 77 9.33 13.67 -7.07
CA HIS A 77 9.61 12.66 -8.07
C HIS A 77 10.36 11.51 -7.40
N LEU A 78 10.24 10.31 -7.98
CA LEU A 78 11.17 9.23 -7.67
C LEU A 78 12.41 9.44 -8.51
N ASP A 79 13.50 9.82 -7.85
CA ASP A 79 14.81 9.81 -8.46
C ASP A 79 15.24 8.35 -8.59
N VAL A 80 15.03 7.79 -9.78
CA VAL A 80 15.57 6.47 -10.14
C VAL A 80 16.91 6.74 -10.80
N LEU A 81 17.97 6.79 -9.97
CA LEU A 81 19.36 6.85 -10.42
C LEU A 81 19.71 5.65 -11.31
#